data_AF-A0A257PFL6-F1
#
_entry.id   AF-A0A257PFL6-F1
#
_cell.length_a   1.000
_cell.length_b   1.000
_cell.length_c   1.000
_cell.angle_alpha   90.00
_cell.angle_beta   90.00
_cell.angle_gamma   90.00
#
_symmetry.space_group_name_H-M   'P 1'
#
loop_
_entity.id
_entity.type
_entity.pdbx_description
1 polymer ?
#
loop_
_entity_poly.entity_id
_entity_poly.type
_entity_poly.pdbx_seq_one_letter_code
_entity_poly.pdbx_strand_id
1 'polypeptide(L)'
;MLGDANIIPLLHLMHTAELQKARGFEVAFTGLNDATSFDLLITRGGAAAEVVCEPMSAEDGRAVHHRAWTALVDRVDPDLQTWLAAHPGRYLLKMTLPQGLKSAPDAQDLPALHARINNMLSTARRSDYDEAAVLRLDPLLLAGAQAHDGQVHQAGMMAKLKREFGPEAYFSVTEANRSVFVIAARGSSENQIAGAVRRRMSAIAPARLTGERPGILAMMIDDTDQAEWKTLCDQLLLEGEARQFLTFQEARNVIAVTCASRFELAHIGASQGDLRFRNPMHPDAKSQALAPAVVSTF
;
A
#
# COMPACT_ATOMS: atom_id res chain seq x y z
N MET A 1 20.26 10.32 9.86
CA MET A 1 19.55 10.80 8.65
C MET A 1 18.03 10.69 8.86
N LEU A 2 17.37 11.78 9.26
CA LEU A 2 15.90 11.90 9.22
C LEU A 2 15.54 12.56 7.88
N GLY A 3 15.64 11.79 6.81
CA GLY A 3 15.17 12.19 5.48
C GLY A 3 13.68 11.85 5.38
N ASP A 4 12.87 12.87 5.11
CA ASP A 4 11.42 12.95 5.27
C ASP A 4 10.94 12.83 6.72
N ALA A 5 10.35 13.92 7.21
CA ALA A 5 9.80 14.07 8.56
C ALA A 5 8.52 13.23 8.76
N ASN A 6 8.62 11.91 8.58
CA ASN A 6 7.55 10.97 8.87
C ASN A 6 7.79 10.38 10.27
N ILE A 7 6.79 10.54 11.13
CA ILE A 7 6.78 9.95 12.48
C ILE A 7 6.74 8.41 12.44
N ILE A 8 6.31 7.85 11.31
CA ILE A 8 6.11 6.41 11.09
C ILE A 8 7.39 5.57 11.30
N PRO A 9 8.55 5.88 10.67
CA PRO A 9 9.80 5.19 10.97
C PRO A 9 10.13 5.12 12.47
N LEU A 10 9.95 6.22 13.20
CA LEU A 10 10.22 6.27 14.63
C LEU A 10 9.23 5.40 15.43
N LEU A 11 7.94 5.48 15.10
CA LEU A 11 6.91 4.67 15.75
C LEU A 11 7.15 3.18 15.52
N HIS A 12 7.52 2.79 14.29
CA HIS A 12 7.85 1.41 13.96
C HIS A 12 9.09 0.91 14.73
N LEU A 13 10.14 1.73 14.80
CA LEU A 13 11.34 1.44 15.58
C LEU A 13 11.01 1.21 17.06
N MET A 14 10.26 2.13 17.67
CA MET A 14 9.86 2.05 19.07
C MET A 14 8.98 0.83 19.34
N HIS A 15 7.98 0.58 18.49
CA HIS A 15 7.10 -0.58 18.62
C HIS A 15 7.88 -1.89 18.51
N THR A 16 8.76 -2.01 17.52
CA THR A 16 9.61 -3.19 17.35
C THR A 16 10.49 -3.41 18.58
N ALA A 17 11.09 -2.36 19.14
CA ALA A 17 11.88 -2.45 20.36
C ALA A 17 11.05 -2.94 21.55
N GLU A 18 9.86 -2.39 21.77
CA GLU A 18 8.97 -2.80 22.87
C GLU A 18 8.50 -4.26 22.71
N LEU A 19 8.20 -4.71 21.49
CA LEU A 19 7.89 -6.12 21.23
C LEU A 19 9.06 -7.04 21.60
N GLN A 20 10.29 -6.67 21.26
CA GLN A 20 11.47 -7.48 21.60
C GLN A 20 11.76 -7.46 23.11
N LYS A 21 11.57 -6.33 23.79
CA LYS A 21 11.65 -6.28 25.26
C LYS A 21 10.60 -7.18 25.92
N ALA A 22 9.35 -7.15 25.44
CA ALA A 22 8.28 -8.03 25.93
C ALA A 22 8.59 -9.51 25.68
N ARG A 23 9.39 -9.82 24.66
CA ARG A 23 9.92 -11.16 24.36
C ARG A 23 11.15 -11.52 25.20
N GLY A 24 11.57 -10.68 26.15
CA GLY A 24 12.68 -10.94 27.07
C GLY A 24 14.06 -10.70 26.46
N PHE A 25 14.17 -9.87 25.42
CA PHE A 25 15.45 -9.40 24.91
C PHE A 25 15.89 -8.11 25.61
N GLU A 26 17.18 -7.99 25.84
CA GLU A 26 17.82 -6.69 25.97
C GLU A 26 17.88 -6.04 24.58
N VAL A 27 17.58 -4.74 24.50
CA VAL A 27 17.46 -4.01 23.22
C VAL A 27 18.33 -2.76 23.26
N ALA A 28 19.26 -2.65 22.32
CA ALA A 28 20.07 -1.45 22.12
C ALA A 28 19.68 -0.75 20.81
N PHE A 29 19.39 0.56 20.89
CA PHE A 29 19.12 1.42 19.73
C PHE A 29 20.45 1.84 19.10
N THR A 30 20.90 1.07 18.11
CA THR A 30 22.21 1.26 17.50
C THR A 30 22.15 2.24 16.34
N GLY A 31 21.10 2.15 15.50
CA GLY A 31 20.93 3.00 14.31
C GLY A 31 20.73 4.50 14.57
N LEU A 32 20.65 4.93 15.84
CA LEU A 32 20.73 6.35 16.20
C LEU A 32 22.18 6.88 16.19
N ASN A 33 23.17 5.98 16.10
CA ASN A 33 24.57 6.31 15.98
C ASN A 33 25.00 6.18 14.51
N ASP A 34 25.72 7.17 13.97
CA ASP A 34 26.06 7.25 12.53
C ASP A 34 26.95 6.10 12.02
N ALA A 35 27.45 5.23 12.92
CA ALA A 35 28.37 4.14 12.61
C ALA A 35 27.69 2.77 12.35
N THR A 36 26.37 2.65 12.50
CA THR A 36 25.69 1.34 12.35
C THR A 36 24.59 1.36 11.30
N SER A 37 24.58 0.34 10.45
CA SER A 37 23.66 0.20 9.31
C SER A 37 22.33 -0.48 9.66
N PHE A 38 22.13 -0.94 10.91
CA PHE A 38 20.89 -1.55 11.39
C PHE A 38 20.34 -0.75 12.58
N ASP A 39 19.07 -0.95 12.93
CA ASP A 39 18.38 -0.06 13.88
C ASP A 39 18.49 -0.54 15.32
N LEU A 40 18.29 -1.84 15.55
CA LEU A 40 18.36 -2.44 16.88
C LEU A 40 19.34 -3.60 16.93
N LEU A 41 20.05 -3.73 18.05
CA LEU A 41 20.71 -4.97 18.45
C LEU A 41 19.88 -5.60 19.56
N ILE A 42 19.43 -6.84 19.38
CA ILE A 42 18.73 -7.60 20.41
C ILE A 42 19.63 -8.69 20.98
N THR A 43 19.65 -8.84 22.30
CA THR A 43 20.45 -9.85 23.00
C THR A 43 19.61 -10.66 23.98
N ARG A 44 19.80 -11.98 23.99
CA ARG A 44 19.16 -12.88 24.96
C ARG A 44 20.00 -14.15 25.10
N GLY A 45 20.29 -14.56 26.34
CA GLY A 45 20.99 -15.83 26.60
C GLY A 45 22.33 -15.97 25.86
N GLY A 46 23.08 -14.88 25.70
CA GLY A 46 24.35 -14.84 24.98
C GLY A 46 24.25 -14.81 23.45
N ALA A 47 23.06 -15.01 22.87
CA ALA A 47 22.81 -14.83 21.45
C ALA A 47 22.46 -13.37 21.13
N ALA A 48 22.83 -12.91 19.94
CA ALA A 48 22.56 -11.57 19.45
C ALA A 48 22.02 -11.59 18.02
N ALA A 49 21.12 -10.67 17.68
CA ALA A 49 20.63 -10.48 16.32
C ALA A 49 20.50 -9.00 15.96
N GLU A 50 20.81 -8.68 14.70
CA GLU A 50 20.60 -7.36 14.11
C GLU A 50 19.16 -7.23 13.65
N VAL A 51 18.52 -6.09 13.90
CA VAL A 51 17.15 -5.82 13.44
C VAL A 51 17.14 -4.56 12.60
N VAL A 52 16.57 -4.68 11.39
CA VAL A 52 16.31 -3.58 10.48
C VAL A 52 14.83 -3.26 10.53
N CYS A 53 14.47 -2.06 10.97
CA CYS A 53 13.10 -1.56 11.07
C CYS A 53 12.79 -0.74 9.82
N GLU A 54 12.16 -1.37 8.84
CA GLU A 54 11.91 -0.76 7.53
C GLU A 54 10.43 -0.42 7.32
N PRO A 55 10.06 0.88 7.34
CA PRO A 55 8.76 1.32 6.85
C PRO A 55 8.75 1.39 5.32
N MET A 56 7.65 0.95 4.72
CA MET A 56 7.37 1.14 3.30
C MET A 56 5.90 1.46 3.08
N SER A 57 5.61 2.20 2.01
CA SER A 57 4.24 2.48 1.62
C SER A 57 3.68 1.36 0.75
N ALA A 58 2.45 0.94 1.00
CA ALA A 58 1.73 0.04 0.11
C ALA A 58 1.53 0.64 -1.30
N GLU A 59 1.64 1.97 -1.43
CA GLU A 59 1.61 2.68 -2.71
C GLU A 59 2.68 2.15 -3.69
N ASP A 60 3.83 1.67 -3.20
CA ASP A 60 4.90 1.09 -4.04
C ASP A 60 4.46 -0.18 -4.81
N GLY A 61 3.36 -0.80 -4.38
CA GLY A 61 2.72 -1.91 -5.07
C GLY A 61 1.45 -1.54 -5.84
N ARG A 62 0.97 -0.29 -5.75
CA ARG A 62 -0.29 0.11 -6.40
C ARG A 62 -0.05 0.62 -7.80
N ALA A 63 -0.96 0.27 -8.71
CA ALA A 63 -0.97 0.89 -10.03
C ALA A 63 -1.45 2.34 -9.95
N VAL A 64 -2.45 2.63 -9.12
CA VAL A 64 -3.01 3.98 -8.93
C VAL A 64 -2.76 4.40 -7.50
N HIS A 65 -1.95 5.44 -7.31
CA HIS A 65 -1.62 5.92 -5.98
C HIS A 65 -2.78 6.73 -5.39
N HIS A 66 -3.10 6.53 -4.11
CA HIS A 66 -4.21 7.24 -3.48
C HIS A 66 -4.02 8.77 -3.54
N ARG A 67 -2.83 9.26 -3.19
CA ARG A 67 -2.52 10.70 -3.24
C ARG A 67 -2.62 11.28 -4.64
N ALA A 68 -2.21 10.52 -5.67
CA ALA A 68 -2.25 10.98 -7.05
C ALA A 68 -3.70 11.01 -7.56
N TRP A 69 -4.49 10.01 -7.18
CA TRP A 69 -5.91 9.96 -7.45
C TRP A 69 -6.65 11.14 -6.81
N THR A 70 -6.43 11.41 -5.51
CA THR A 70 -7.03 12.56 -4.83
C THR A 70 -6.65 13.87 -5.53
N ALA A 71 -5.36 14.07 -5.84
CA ALA A 71 -4.90 15.26 -6.54
C ALA A 71 -5.51 15.43 -7.94
N LEU A 72 -5.75 14.33 -8.67
CA LEU A 72 -6.45 14.35 -9.96
C LEU A 72 -7.91 14.78 -9.78
N VAL A 73 -8.63 14.16 -8.83
CA VAL A 73 -10.04 14.45 -8.57
C VAL A 73 -10.23 15.90 -8.16
N ASP A 74 -9.45 16.39 -7.20
CA ASP A 74 -9.52 17.78 -6.73
C ASP A 74 -9.29 18.78 -7.86
N ARG A 75 -8.43 18.43 -8.83
CA ARG A 75 -8.15 19.26 -10.00
C ARG A 75 -9.26 19.23 -11.05
N VAL A 76 -9.90 18.06 -11.24
CA VAL A 76 -10.91 17.82 -12.27
C VAL A 76 -12.31 18.28 -11.81
N ASP A 77 -12.60 18.25 -10.51
CA ASP A 77 -13.95 18.49 -9.97
C ASP A 77 -14.57 19.85 -10.36
N PRO A 78 -13.86 21.00 -10.31
CA PRO A 78 -14.43 22.29 -10.72
C PRO A 78 -14.86 22.32 -12.20
N ASP A 79 -14.10 21.67 -13.07
CA ASP A 79 -14.40 21.59 -14.49
C ASP A 79 -15.59 20.66 -14.75
N LEU A 80 -15.70 19.56 -14.00
CA LEU A 80 -16.86 18.66 -14.07
C LEU A 80 -18.14 19.31 -13.58
N GLN A 81 -18.09 20.08 -12.49
CA GLN A 81 -19.23 20.85 -11.99
C GLN A 81 -19.74 21.82 -13.06
N THR A 82 -18.81 22.55 -13.69
CA THR A 82 -19.13 23.48 -14.79
C THR A 82 -19.72 22.74 -15.99
N TRP A 83 -19.11 21.63 -16.39
CA TRP A 83 -19.56 20.84 -17.53
C TRP A 83 -20.93 20.20 -17.29
N LEU A 84 -21.21 19.65 -16.11
CA LEU A 84 -22.49 19.05 -15.75
C LEU A 84 -23.64 20.05 -15.69
N ALA A 85 -23.36 21.29 -15.32
CA ALA A 85 -24.37 22.36 -15.36
C ALA A 85 -24.84 22.64 -16.80
N ALA A 86 -23.94 22.55 -17.78
CA ALA A 86 -24.24 22.70 -19.20
C ALA A 86 -24.76 21.40 -19.87
N HIS A 87 -24.46 20.23 -19.30
CA HIS A 87 -24.82 18.92 -19.84
C HIS A 87 -25.57 18.08 -18.80
N PRO A 88 -26.86 18.33 -18.58
CA PRO A 88 -27.62 17.57 -17.59
C PRO A 88 -27.73 16.10 -17.97
N GLY A 89 -27.37 15.20 -17.06
CA GLY A 89 -27.36 13.77 -17.33
C GLY A 89 -26.61 12.93 -16.31
N ARG A 90 -26.42 11.65 -16.65
CA ARG A 90 -25.71 10.69 -15.81
C ARG A 90 -24.58 10.05 -16.62
N TYR A 91 -23.36 10.24 -16.17
CA TYR A 91 -22.16 9.90 -16.94
C TYR A 91 -21.19 9.06 -16.10
N LEU A 92 -20.50 8.15 -16.79
CA LEU A 92 -19.44 7.32 -16.24
C LEU A 92 -18.20 7.46 -17.11
N LEU A 93 -17.18 8.13 -16.59
CA LEU A 93 -15.86 8.17 -17.17
C LEU A 93 -15.04 6.98 -16.67
N LYS A 94 -14.86 5.99 -17.54
CA LYS A 94 -13.98 4.84 -17.31
C LYS A 94 -12.56 5.20 -17.72
N MET A 95 -11.62 5.03 -16.81
CA MET A 95 -10.20 5.30 -17.01
C MET A 95 -9.40 4.03 -16.76
N THR A 96 -8.68 3.56 -17.77
CA THR A 96 -7.63 2.55 -17.60
C THR A 96 -6.28 3.24 -17.76
N LEU A 97 -5.38 3.02 -16.80
CA LEU A 97 -4.09 3.69 -16.68
C LEU A 97 -2.98 2.65 -16.81
N PRO A 98 -2.47 2.36 -18.03
CA PRO A 98 -1.52 1.28 -18.25
C PRO A 98 -0.20 1.46 -17.49
N GLN A 99 0.28 2.70 -17.40
CA GLN A 99 1.50 3.05 -16.67
C GLN A 99 1.23 3.37 -15.18
N GLY A 100 -0.03 3.27 -14.76
CA GLY A 100 -0.48 3.68 -13.44
C GLY A 100 -0.64 5.20 -13.30
N LEU A 101 -0.86 5.64 -12.07
CA LEU A 101 -0.95 7.05 -11.68
C LEU A 101 -0.20 7.24 -10.38
N LYS A 102 0.95 7.92 -10.41
CA LYS A 102 1.88 8.00 -9.28
C LYS A 102 1.99 9.42 -8.75
N SER A 103 2.23 9.54 -7.44
CA SER A 103 2.58 10.83 -6.80
C SER A 103 4.09 11.00 -6.83
N ALA A 104 4.64 11.54 -7.92
CA ALA A 104 6.03 11.99 -7.96
C ALA A 104 6.08 13.53 -8.08
N PRO A 105 7.04 14.21 -7.44
CA PRO A 105 7.16 15.68 -7.49
C PRO A 105 7.23 16.24 -8.92
N ASP A 106 7.83 15.48 -9.84
CA ASP A 106 8.02 15.83 -11.24
C ASP A 106 7.03 15.11 -12.19
N ALA A 107 5.97 14.48 -11.66
CA ALA A 107 5.00 13.74 -12.47
C ALA A 107 4.19 14.71 -13.37
N GLN A 108 4.57 14.81 -14.64
CA GLN A 108 3.81 15.52 -15.68
C GLN A 108 2.49 14.83 -16.04
N ASP A 109 2.30 13.59 -15.55
CA ASP A 109 1.15 12.74 -15.86
C ASP A 109 -0.18 13.35 -15.40
N LEU A 110 -0.20 14.00 -14.22
CA LEU A 110 -1.43 14.58 -13.67
C LEU A 110 -1.95 15.79 -14.47
N PRO A 111 -1.14 16.83 -14.76
CA PRO A 111 -1.56 17.91 -15.66
C PRO A 111 -1.98 17.41 -17.06
N ALA A 112 -1.23 16.47 -17.63
CA ALA A 112 -1.52 15.92 -18.96
C ALA A 112 -2.86 15.15 -18.98
N LEU A 113 -3.10 14.31 -17.97
CA LEU A 113 -4.35 13.55 -17.84
C LEU A 113 -5.55 14.48 -17.63
N HIS A 114 -5.42 15.51 -16.79
CA HIS A 114 -6.45 16.53 -16.61
C HIS A 114 -6.78 17.26 -17.92
N ALA A 115 -5.77 17.73 -18.64
CA ALA A 115 -5.96 18.39 -19.94
C ALA A 115 -6.66 17.47 -20.97
N ARG A 116 -6.34 16.18 -20.97
CA ARG A 116 -6.98 15.18 -21.83
C ARG A 116 -8.45 14.98 -21.49
N ILE A 117 -8.79 14.86 -20.19
CA ILE A 117 -10.19 14.77 -19.74
C ILE A 117 -10.98 15.99 -20.23
N ASN A 118 -10.45 17.20 -20.00
CA ASN A 118 -11.10 18.44 -20.42
C ASN A 118 -11.24 18.55 -21.94
N ASN A 119 -10.21 18.17 -22.70
CA ASN A 119 -10.28 18.15 -24.16
C ASN A 119 -11.34 17.16 -24.66
N MET A 120 -11.42 15.96 -24.07
CA MET A 120 -12.44 14.97 -24.42
C MET A 120 -13.86 15.48 -24.15
N LEU A 121 -14.08 16.09 -22.98
CA LEU A 121 -15.38 16.62 -22.57
C LEU A 121 -15.81 17.85 -23.39
N SER A 122 -14.90 18.78 -23.65
CA SER A 122 -15.19 20.00 -24.43
C SER A 122 -15.44 19.70 -25.92
N THR A 123 -14.82 18.66 -26.46
CA THR A 123 -15.04 18.21 -27.84
C THR A 123 -16.19 17.19 -27.98
N ALA A 124 -16.91 16.93 -26.90
CA ALA A 124 -17.99 15.94 -26.82
C ALA A 124 -17.60 14.53 -27.33
N ARG A 125 -16.31 14.17 -27.20
CA ARG A 125 -15.81 12.85 -27.57
C ARG A 125 -16.24 11.82 -26.53
N ARG A 126 -16.60 10.62 -27.00
CA ARG A 126 -16.93 9.49 -26.10
C ARG A 126 -15.73 8.64 -25.71
N SER A 127 -14.59 8.82 -26.37
CA SER A 127 -13.39 8.06 -26.05
C SER A 127 -12.13 8.81 -26.46
N ASP A 128 -11.06 8.59 -25.70
CA ASP A 128 -9.72 9.09 -25.97
C ASP A 128 -8.72 7.99 -25.60
N TYR A 129 -7.75 7.70 -26.46
CA TYR A 129 -6.83 6.58 -26.31
C TYR A 129 -5.40 7.06 -26.53
N ASP A 130 -4.52 6.65 -25.61
CA ASP A 130 -3.09 6.88 -25.68
C ASP A 130 -2.36 5.83 -24.81
N GLU A 131 -1.05 5.75 -24.93
CA GLU A 131 -0.20 4.84 -24.17
C GLU A 131 -0.30 5.08 -22.66
N ALA A 132 -0.46 6.35 -22.24
CA ALA A 132 -0.56 6.72 -20.83
C ALA A 132 -1.95 6.49 -20.22
N ALA A 133 -3.03 6.60 -21.01
CA ALA A 133 -4.39 6.44 -20.50
C ALA A 133 -5.40 6.11 -21.61
N VAL A 134 -6.38 5.29 -21.25
CA VAL A 134 -7.56 4.98 -22.05
C VAL A 134 -8.80 5.51 -21.34
N LEU A 135 -9.48 6.48 -21.95
CA LEU A 135 -10.66 7.16 -21.44
C LEU A 135 -11.89 6.75 -22.25
N ARG A 136 -12.99 6.41 -21.56
CA ARG A 136 -14.30 6.16 -22.19
C ARG A 136 -15.41 6.80 -21.38
N LEU A 137 -16.24 7.58 -22.05
CA LEU A 137 -17.42 8.22 -21.48
C LEU A 137 -18.67 7.42 -21.86
N ASP A 138 -19.22 6.72 -20.88
CA ASP A 138 -20.43 5.93 -21.01
C ASP A 138 -21.61 6.63 -20.31
N PRO A 139 -22.86 6.41 -20.75
CA PRO A 139 -24.02 6.75 -19.94
C PRO A 139 -24.02 5.88 -18.67
N LEU A 140 -24.23 6.49 -17.51
CA LEU A 140 -24.31 5.75 -16.25
C LEU A 140 -25.69 5.10 -16.13
N LEU A 141 -25.78 3.84 -16.57
CA LEU A 141 -26.99 3.02 -16.49
C LEU A 141 -27.09 2.34 -15.12
N LEU A 142 -27.67 3.04 -14.15
CA LEU A 142 -28.03 2.46 -12.86
C LEU A 142 -29.32 1.62 -12.98
N ALA A 143 -29.25 0.47 -13.65
CA ALA A 143 -30.33 -0.52 -13.54
C ALA A 143 -30.53 -0.87 -12.05
N GLY A 144 -31.72 -0.59 -11.52
CA GLY A 144 -32.11 -0.87 -10.12
C GLY A 144 -31.95 0.26 -9.11
N ALA A 145 -31.34 1.41 -9.45
CA ALA A 145 -31.32 2.59 -8.56
C ALA A 145 -32.52 3.52 -8.82
N GLN A 146 -33.70 2.93 -9.04
CA GLN A 146 -34.94 3.69 -8.93
C GLN A 146 -35.28 3.76 -7.45
N ALA A 147 -34.82 4.82 -6.78
CA ALA A 147 -35.49 5.27 -5.57
C ALA A 147 -36.82 5.89 -5.98
N HIS A 148 -37.88 5.50 -5.30
CA HIS A 148 -39.22 6.08 -5.42
C HIS A 148 -39.26 7.61 -5.16
N ASP A 149 -38.16 8.21 -4.69
CA ASP A 149 -38.06 9.63 -4.30
C ASP A 149 -36.88 10.41 -4.94
N GLY A 150 -36.28 9.91 -6.04
CA GLY A 150 -35.31 10.69 -6.81
C GLY A 150 -33.93 10.90 -6.16
N GLN A 151 -33.67 10.34 -4.97
CA GLN A 151 -32.34 10.27 -4.37
C GLN A 151 -31.60 9.01 -4.83
N VAL A 152 -30.45 9.17 -5.48
CA VAL A 152 -29.57 8.04 -5.78
C VAL A 152 -28.97 7.54 -4.47
N HIS A 153 -29.28 6.31 -4.04
CA HIS A 153 -28.58 5.70 -2.92
C HIS A 153 -27.12 5.41 -3.31
N GLN A 154 -26.24 6.36 -3.00
CA GLN A 154 -24.80 6.34 -3.29
C GLN A 154 -24.15 5.01 -2.86
N ALA A 155 -24.56 4.44 -1.71
CA ALA A 155 -24.08 3.15 -1.22
C ALA A 155 -24.35 1.97 -2.19
N GLY A 156 -25.57 1.90 -2.77
CA GLY A 156 -25.93 0.86 -3.73
C GLY A 156 -25.23 1.02 -5.08
N MET A 157 -25.00 2.27 -5.51
CA MET A 157 -24.22 2.59 -6.71
C MET A 157 -22.75 2.16 -6.55
N MET A 158 -22.11 2.51 -5.44
CA MET A 158 -20.71 2.15 -5.18
C MET A 158 -20.52 0.63 -5.12
N ALA A 159 -21.43 -0.11 -4.49
CA ALA A 159 -21.36 -1.57 -4.46
C ALA A 159 -21.46 -2.20 -5.87
N LYS A 160 -22.28 -1.63 -6.76
CA LYS A 160 -22.37 -2.07 -8.15
C LYS A 160 -21.10 -1.77 -8.93
N LEU A 161 -20.56 -0.56 -8.79
CA LEU A 161 -19.32 -0.15 -9.45
C LEU A 161 -18.12 -1.00 -9.01
N LYS A 162 -17.96 -1.27 -7.70
CA LYS A 162 -16.91 -2.17 -7.20
C LYS A 162 -17.00 -3.58 -7.80
N ARG A 163 -18.21 -4.09 -8.02
CA ARG A 163 -18.42 -5.40 -8.67
C ARG A 163 -18.10 -5.38 -10.16
N GLU A 164 -18.33 -4.27 -10.86
CA GLU A 164 -18.04 -4.14 -12.30
C GLU A 164 -16.55 -3.89 -12.58
N PHE A 165 -15.90 -3.06 -11.77
CA PHE A 165 -14.53 -2.62 -12.03
C PHE A 165 -13.46 -3.35 -11.19
N GLY A 166 -13.89 -4.07 -10.15
CA GLY A 166 -13.01 -4.77 -9.22
C GLY A 166 -12.75 -3.96 -7.93
N PRO A 167 -12.18 -4.62 -6.91
CA PRO A 167 -11.92 -4.02 -5.60
C PRO A 167 -10.84 -2.93 -5.62
N GLU A 168 -9.94 -2.94 -6.61
CA GLU A 168 -8.82 -2.01 -6.76
C GLU A 168 -9.16 -0.74 -7.54
N ALA A 169 -10.40 -0.62 -8.01
CA ALA A 169 -10.85 0.54 -8.75
C ALA A 169 -11.13 1.73 -7.81
N TYR A 170 -10.67 2.89 -8.23
CA TYR A 170 -10.91 4.17 -7.58
C TYR A 170 -12.15 4.83 -8.17
N PHE A 171 -12.96 5.45 -7.32
CA PHE A 171 -14.19 6.11 -7.71
C PHE A 171 -14.27 7.53 -7.16
N SER A 172 -14.77 8.45 -7.97
CA SER A 172 -15.16 9.80 -7.57
C SER A 172 -16.53 10.10 -8.14
N VAL A 173 -17.34 10.84 -7.39
CA VAL A 173 -18.70 11.23 -7.76
C VAL A 173 -18.81 12.74 -7.65
N THR A 174 -19.11 13.37 -8.77
CA THR A 174 -19.43 14.79 -8.85
C THR A 174 -20.94 14.91 -9.13
N GLU A 175 -21.65 15.64 -8.28
CA GLU A 175 -23.09 15.88 -8.42
C GLU A 175 -23.36 17.37 -8.66
N ALA A 176 -24.24 17.65 -9.63
CA ALA A 176 -24.71 19.00 -9.93
C ALA A 176 -26.21 18.95 -10.25
N ASN A 177 -27.05 19.57 -9.41
CA ASN A 177 -28.52 19.48 -9.50
C ASN A 177 -29.01 18.02 -9.47
N ARG A 178 -29.59 17.52 -10.57
CA ARG A 178 -30.06 16.13 -10.75
C ARG A 178 -29.11 15.31 -11.63
N SER A 179 -27.94 15.85 -11.94
CA SER A 179 -26.92 15.26 -12.79
C SER A 179 -25.81 14.64 -11.96
N VAL A 180 -25.26 13.54 -12.46
CA VAL A 180 -24.22 12.77 -11.77
C VAL A 180 -23.11 12.44 -12.76
N PHE A 181 -21.87 12.67 -12.37
CA PHE A 181 -20.70 12.21 -13.10
C PHE A 181 -19.87 11.32 -12.18
N VAL A 182 -19.62 10.09 -12.62
CA VAL A 182 -18.74 9.16 -11.92
C VAL A 182 -17.45 9.03 -12.70
N ILE A 183 -16.31 9.23 -12.04
CA ILE A 183 -15.02 8.81 -12.56
C ILE A 183 -14.68 7.46 -11.93
N ALA A 184 -14.34 6.48 -12.76
CA ALA A 184 -13.85 5.17 -12.33
C ALA A 184 -12.46 4.93 -12.93
N ALA A 185 -11.43 4.83 -12.09
CA ALA A 185 -10.05 4.64 -12.52
C ALA A 185 -9.46 3.33 -12.02
N ARG A 186 -8.66 2.67 -12.85
CA ARG A 186 -7.92 1.46 -12.50
C ARG A 186 -6.62 1.33 -13.29
N GLY A 187 -5.67 0.57 -12.75
CA GLY A 187 -4.50 0.10 -13.49
C GLY A 187 -4.86 -0.94 -14.56
N SER A 188 -3.93 -1.25 -15.46
CA SER A 188 -4.05 -2.40 -16.37
C SER A 188 -3.66 -3.74 -15.72
N SER A 189 -2.96 -3.68 -14.59
CA SER A 189 -2.52 -4.85 -13.81
C SER A 189 -3.05 -4.75 -12.39
N GLU A 190 -3.14 -5.90 -11.73
CA GLU A 190 -3.45 -6.00 -10.29
C GLU A 190 -2.37 -5.32 -9.44
N ASN A 191 -2.75 -4.88 -8.24
CA ASN A 191 -1.81 -4.33 -7.29
C ASN A 191 -0.85 -5.43 -6.77
N GLN A 192 0.43 -5.11 -6.68
CA GLN A 192 1.51 -6.01 -6.27
C GLN A 192 2.15 -5.58 -4.96
N ILE A 193 1.34 -5.30 -3.93
CA ILE A 193 1.83 -4.82 -2.62
C ILE A 193 2.81 -5.83 -2.00
N ALA A 194 2.41 -7.11 -1.89
CA ALA A 194 3.30 -8.13 -1.34
C ALA A 194 4.59 -8.30 -2.17
N GLY A 195 4.49 -8.21 -3.51
CA GLY A 195 5.66 -8.22 -4.39
C GLY A 195 6.59 -7.02 -4.19
N ALA A 196 6.03 -5.84 -3.89
CA ALA A 196 6.81 -4.67 -3.50
C ALA A 196 7.54 -4.89 -2.17
N VAL A 197 6.91 -5.54 -1.19
CA VAL A 197 7.55 -5.92 0.08
C VAL A 197 8.78 -6.81 -0.18
N ARG A 198 8.66 -7.84 -1.03
CA ARG A 198 9.82 -8.67 -1.41
C ARG A 198 10.93 -7.87 -2.07
N ARG A 199 10.61 -7.01 -3.04
CA ARG A 199 11.62 -6.15 -3.68
C ARG A 199 12.32 -5.27 -2.65
N ARG A 200 11.58 -4.74 -1.67
CA ARG A 200 12.15 -3.95 -0.57
C ARG A 200 13.07 -4.79 0.31
N MET A 201 12.64 -5.99 0.74
CA MET A 201 13.47 -6.92 1.52
C MET A 201 14.79 -7.26 0.80
N SER A 202 14.72 -7.58 -0.49
CA SER A 202 15.90 -7.84 -1.32
C SER A 202 16.85 -6.65 -1.42
N ALA A 203 16.34 -5.41 -1.42
CA ALA A 203 17.15 -4.21 -1.46
C ALA A 203 17.81 -3.89 -0.10
N ILE A 204 17.07 -4.01 1.00
CA ILE A 204 17.53 -3.57 2.32
C ILE A 204 18.42 -4.61 3.01
N ALA A 205 18.18 -5.90 2.83
CA ALA A 205 18.91 -6.95 3.55
C ALA A 205 20.43 -6.84 3.34
N PRO A 206 20.96 -6.81 2.09
CA PRO A 206 22.39 -6.65 1.86
C PRO A 206 22.91 -5.24 2.17
N ALA A 207 22.04 -4.22 2.17
CA ALA A 207 22.44 -2.83 2.39
C ALA A 207 22.53 -2.45 3.89
N ARG A 208 21.73 -3.10 4.74
CA ARG A 208 21.52 -2.70 6.14
C ARG A 208 22.08 -3.73 7.13
N LEU A 209 22.04 -5.03 6.82
CA LEU A 209 22.60 -6.06 7.69
C LEU A 209 24.11 -6.20 7.46
N THR A 210 24.89 -6.28 8.52
CA THR A 210 26.36 -6.38 8.43
C THR A 210 26.79 -7.77 7.97
N GLY A 211 26.02 -8.79 8.35
CA GLY A 211 26.38 -10.20 8.19
C GLY A 211 27.33 -10.75 9.26
N GLU A 212 27.72 -9.97 10.26
CA GLU A 212 28.47 -10.46 11.41
C GLU A 212 27.59 -11.26 12.39
N ARG A 213 26.28 -11.01 12.35
CA ARG A 213 25.25 -11.63 13.20
C ARG A 213 24.03 -12.00 12.36
N PRO A 214 23.19 -12.93 12.83
CA PRO A 214 21.90 -13.17 12.19
C PRO A 214 21.04 -11.90 12.22
N GLY A 215 20.32 -11.66 11.12
CA GLY A 215 19.51 -10.49 10.89
C GLY A 215 18.01 -10.77 10.89
N ILE A 216 17.22 -9.80 11.35
CA ILE A 216 15.76 -9.80 11.30
C ILE A 216 15.33 -8.56 10.52
N LEU A 217 14.46 -8.76 9.52
CA LEU A 217 13.82 -7.64 8.82
C LEU A 217 12.46 -7.41 9.45
N ALA A 218 12.27 -6.28 10.12
CA ALA A 218 10.98 -5.85 10.64
C ALA A 218 10.35 -4.87 9.64
N MET A 219 9.39 -5.35 8.85
CA MET A 219 8.71 -4.60 7.80
C MET A 219 7.43 -3.95 8.34
N MET A 220 7.31 -2.65 8.19
CA MET A 220 6.06 -1.91 8.41
C MET A 220 5.46 -1.54 7.07
N ILE A 221 4.27 -2.06 6.78
CA ILE A 221 3.52 -1.77 5.55
C ILE A 221 2.47 -0.72 5.88
N ASP A 222 2.78 0.53 5.51
CA ASP A 222 1.91 1.69 5.74
C ASP A 222 1.00 1.95 4.51
N ASP A 223 0.09 2.92 4.63
CA ASP A 223 -0.88 3.33 3.61
C ASP A 223 -1.88 2.22 3.21
N THR A 224 -2.02 1.18 4.01
CA THR A 224 -3.06 0.15 3.87
C THR A 224 -4.34 0.53 4.60
N ASP A 225 -5.48 0.13 4.04
CA ASP A 225 -6.75 0.08 4.79
C ASP A 225 -6.94 -1.27 5.48
N GLN A 226 -7.94 -1.36 6.36
CA GLN A 226 -8.16 -2.57 7.16
C GLN A 226 -8.56 -3.78 6.31
N ALA A 227 -9.30 -3.57 5.21
CA ALA A 227 -9.73 -4.65 4.34
C ALA A 227 -8.55 -5.18 3.52
N GLU A 228 -7.74 -4.28 2.97
CA GLU A 228 -6.54 -4.61 2.21
C GLU A 228 -5.49 -5.33 3.08
N TRP A 229 -5.24 -4.82 4.30
CA TRP A 229 -4.37 -5.51 5.26
C TRP A 229 -4.89 -6.90 5.59
N LYS A 230 -6.19 -7.03 5.86
CA LYS A 230 -6.82 -8.33 6.11
C LYS A 230 -6.67 -9.26 4.91
N THR A 231 -6.85 -8.79 3.68
CA THR A 231 -6.65 -9.59 2.47
C THR A 231 -5.21 -10.08 2.34
N LEU A 232 -4.22 -9.20 2.56
CA LEU A 232 -2.79 -9.56 2.53
C LEU A 232 -2.45 -10.67 3.53
N CYS A 233 -3.06 -10.63 4.72
CA CYS A 233 -2.89 -11.63 5.77
C CYS A 233 -3.66 -12.92 5.48
N ASP A 234 -4.98 -12.84 5.25
CA ASP A 234 -5.88 -14.00 5.10
C ASP A 234 -5.54 -14.83 3.85
N GLN A 235 -5.09 -14.19 2.77
CA GLN A 235 -4.68 -14.88 1.53
C GLN A 235 -3.21 -15.30 1.53
N LEU A 236 -2.50 -15.14 2.66
CA LEU A 236 -1.09 -15.51 2.84
C LEU A 236 -0.15 -14.86 1.81
N LEU A 237 -0.51 -13.70 1.27
CA LEU A 237 0.28 -13.02 0.22
C LEU A 237 1.63 -12.55 0.77
N LEU A 238 1.62 -11.95 1.97
CA LEU A 238 2.86 -11.54 2.65
C LEU A 238 3.73 -12.75 3.05
N GLU A 239 3.10 -13.84 3.49
CA GLU A 239 3.82 -15.06 3.82
C GLU A 239 4.49 -15.67 2.58
N GLY A 240 3.77 -15.76 1.46
CA GLY A 240 4.30 -16.29 0.20
C GLY A 240 5.53 -15.52 -0.27
N GLU A 241 5.45 -14.18 -0.29
CA GLU A 241 6.54 -13.31 -0.73
C GLU A 241 7.71 -13.29 0.26
N ALA A 242 7.46 -13.31 1.57
CA ALA A 242 8.50 -13.45 2.59
C ALA A 242 9.22 -14.79 2.50
N ARG A 243 8.48 -15.89 2.35
CA ARG A 243 9.08 -17.23 2.17
C ARG A 243 9.89 -17.31 0.89
N GLN A 244 9.39 -16.76 -0.21
CA GLN A 244 10.13 -16.70 -1.46
C GLN A 244 11.43 -15.91 -1.29
N PHE A 245 11.38 -14.72 -0.68
CA PHE A 245 12.57 -13.93 -0.38
C PHE A 245 13.61 -14.71 0.43
N LEU A 246 13.17 -15.44 1.47
CA LEU A 246 14.05 -16.23 2.33
C LEU A 246 14.79 -17.38 1.60
N THR A 247 14.40 -17.72 0.37
CA THR A 247 15.13 -18.67 -0.49
C THR A 247 16.24 -18.01 -1.32
N PHE A 248 16.28 -16.68 -1.40
CA PHE A 248 17.23 -15.95 -2.23
C PHE A 248 18.58 -15.75 -1.53
N GLN A 249 19.63 -15.47 -2.32
CA GLN A 249 20.98 -15.29 -1.80
C GLN A 249 21.10 -14.03 -0.92
N GLU A 250 20.33 -13.00 -1.23
CA GLU A 250 20.24 -11.75 -0.48
C GLU A 250 19.75 -11.99 0.96
N ALA A 251 18.97 -13.06 1.19
CA ALA A 251 18.46 -13.43 2.50
C ALA A 251 19.43 -14.31 3.32
N ARG A 252 20.66 -14.54 2.85
CA ARG A 252 21.63 -15.47 3.49
C ARG A 252 21.87 -15.20 4.98
N ASN A 253 21.76 -13.94 5.41
CA ASN A 253 21.99 -13.52 6.79
C ASN A 253 20.67 -13.31 7.55
N VAL A 254 19.52 -13.52 6.91
CA VAL A 254 18.21 -13.24 7.50
C VAL A 254 17.65 -14.50 8.16
N ILE A 255 17.40 -14.45 9.46
CA ILE A 255 16.77 -15.55 10.22
C ILE A 255 15.25 -15.43 10.30
N ALA A 256 14.71 -14.22 10.15
CA ALA A 256 13.27 -13.98 10.16
C ALA A 256 12.90 -12.68 9.44
N VAL A 257 11.69 -12.66 8.90
CA VAL A 257 11.00 -11.44 8.48
C VAL A 257 9.79 -11.27 9.38
N THR A 258 9.57 -10.06 9.88
CA THR A 258 8.32 -9.69 10.54
C THR A 258 7.56 -8.67 9.70
N CYS A 259 6.24 -8.77 9.66
CA CYS A 259 5.38 -7.82 8.94
C CYS A 259 4.32 -7.29 9.89
N ALA A 260 4.16 -5.96 9.90
CA ALA A 260 3.14 -5.25 10.66
C ALA A 260 2.55 -4.10 9.82
N SER A 261 1.38 -3.61 10.22
CA SER A 261 0.77 -2.39 9.72
C SER A 261 0.52 -1.41 10.87
N ARG A 262 0.02 -0.21 10.53
CA ARG A 262 -0.44 0.77 11.53
C ARG A 262 -1.55 0.26 12.45
N PHE A 263 -2.30 -0.77 12.04
CA PHE A 263 -3.36 -1.35 12.88
C PHE A 263 -2.77 -2.10 14.08
N GLU A 264 -1.65 -2.78 13.89
CA GLU A 264 -0.89 -3.41 14.98
C GLU A 264 -0.24 -2.37 15.90
N LEU A 265 0.25 -1.24 15.36
CA LEU A 265 0.77 -0.12 16.16
C LEU A 265 -0.31 0.52 17.05
N ALA A 266 -1.52 0.68 16.51
CA ALA A 266 -2.61 1.33 17.22
C ALA A 266 -3.37 0.39 18.18
N HIS A 267 -3.04 -0.91 18.20
CA HIS A 267 -3.82 -1.96 18.88
C HIS A 267 -5.30 -2.00 18.46
N ILE A 268 -5.63 -1.53 17.25
CA ILE A 268 -6.99 -1.50 16.72
C ILE A 268 -7.22 -2.75 15.88
N GLY A 269 -8.09 -3.65 16.35
CA GLY A 269 -8.41 -4.89 15.63
C GLY A 269 -7.28 -5.94 15.60
N ALA A 270 -6.18 -5.69 16.31
CA ALA A 270 -5.03 -6.58 16.41
C ALA A 270 -5.35 -7.78 17.32
N SER A 271 -5.60 -8.94 16.74
CA SER A 271 -5.80 -10.17 17.51
C SER A 271 -4.51 -10.97 17.71
N GLN A 272 -3.40 -10.66 16.99
CA GLN A 272 -2.25 -11.58 16.90
C GLN A 272 -0.83 -10.98 16.91
N GLY A 273 -0.63 -9.67 17.04
CA GLY A 273 0.72 -9.07 16.98
C GLY A 273 1.34 -9.09 15.57
N ASP A 274 2.66 -8.90 15.45
CA ASP A 274 3.40 -8.95 14.18
C ASP A 274 3.43 -10.37 13.59
N LEU A 275 3.20 -10.46 12.27
CA LEU A 275 3.40 -11.69 11.52
C LEU A 275 4.89 -12.01 11.50
N ARG A 276 5.27 -13.26 11.77
CA ARG A 276 6.69 -13.68 11.84
C ARG A 276 6.94 -14.89 10.95
N PHE A 277 7.83 -14.70 9.98
CA PHE A 277 8.22 -15.71 9.00
C PHE A 277 9.67 -16.12 9.25
N ARG A 278 9.86 -17.28 9.87
CA ARG A 278 11.19 -17.87 10.12
C ARG A 278 11.84 -18.36 8.83
N ASN A 279 13.14 -18.11 8.68
CA ASN A 279 13.98 -18.75 7.66
C ASN A 279 14.39 -20.17 8.10
N PRO A 280 13.85 -21.25 7.50
CA PRO A 280 14.21 -22.60 7.89
C PRO A 280 15.63 -23.02 7.47
N MET A 281 16.24 -22.30 6.52
CA MET A 281 17.56 -22.63 5.96
C MET A 281 18.72 -22.05 6.78
N HIS A 282 18.48 -21.03 7.61
CA HIS A 282 19.51 -20.42 8.42
C HIS A 282 19.73 -21.21 9.74
N PRO A 283 20.98 -21.56 10.11
CA PRO A 283 21.25 -22.34 11.33
C PRO A 283 20.75 -21.64 12.60
N ASP A 284 21.04 -20.34 12.74
CA ASP A 284 20.62 -19.55 13.92
C ASP A 284 19.12 -19.34 14.05
N ALA A 285 18.33 -19.60 13.00
CA ALA A 285 16.87 -19.56 13.09
C ALA A 285 16.30 -20.68 14.00
N LYS A 286 17.10 -21.69 14.33
CA LYS A 286 16.77 -22.77 15.28
C LYS A 286 17.27 -22.47 16.71
N SER A 287 17.95 -21.35 16.92
CA SER A 287 18.45 -20.96 18.24
C SER A 287 17.30 -20.80 19.23
N GLN A 288 17.37 -21.49 20.36
CA GLN A 288 16.37 -21.35 21.43
C GLN A 288 16.35 -19.94 22.02
N ALA A 289 17.51 -19.27 22.05
CA ALA A 289 17.63 -17.91 22.56
C ALA A 289 16.95 -16.89 21.65
N LEU A 290 17.01 -17.08 20.32
CA LEU A 290 16.39 -16.20 19.33
C LEU A 290 14.95 -16.61 18.97
N ALA A 291 14.51 -17.82 19.32
CA ALA A 291 13.19 -18.35 18.97
C ALA A 291 12.02 -17.38 19.27
N PRO A 292 11.99 -16.63 20.39
CA PRO A 292 10.90 -15.70 20.66
C PRO A 292 10.78 -14.54 19.67
N ALA A 293 11.87 -14.17 18.97
CA ALA A 293 11.85 -13.16 17.92
C ALA A 293 11.52 -13.74 16.52
N VAL A 294 11.61 -15.07 16.37
CA VAL A 294 11.64 -15.75 15.07
C VAL A 294 10.41 -16.62 14.81
N VAL A 295 9.91 -17.31 15.85
CA VAL A 295 8.84 -18.29 15.75
C VAL A 295 7.49 -17.59 15.95
N SER A 296 6.58 -17.76 14.99
CA SER A 296 5.18 -17.37 15.18
C SER A 296 4.55 -18.24 16.25
N THR A 297 3.75 -17.65 17.15
CA THR A 297 3.09 -18.37 18.25
C THR A 297 1.73 -18.95 17.85
N PHE A 298 1.41 -18.97 16.55
CA PHE A 298 0.13 -19.40 15.99
C PHE A 298 0.30 -20.64 15.13
#